data_AF-A0A382LH09-F1
#
_entry.id   AF-A0A382LH09-F1
#
_cell.length_a   1.000
_cell.length_b   1.000
_cell.length_c   1.000
_cell.angle_alpha   90.00
_cell.angle_beta   90.00
_cell.angle_gamma   90.00
#
_symmetry.space_group_name_H-M   'P 1'
#
loop_
_entity.id
_entity.type
_entity.pdbx_description
1 polymer ?
#
loop_
_entity_poly.entity_id
_entity_poly.type
_entity_poly.pdbx_seq_one_letter_code
_entity_poly.pdbx_strand_id
1 'polypeptide(L)'
;MSKNIFVYVLGSEMSTIFHTYIGWTNNLDQRLAKHNMGQGARFTRGRKWQLLYAERYKTQSEAMSREWHLKRDRNFRKHFSNVI
;
A
#
# COMPACT_ATOMS: atom_id res chain seq x y z
N MET A 1 -20.50 14.41 -4.17
CA MET A 1 -20.05 12.99 -4.29
C MET A 1 -19.03 12.70 -3.21
N SER A 2 -19.26 11.68 -2.38
CA SER A 2 -18.30 11.24 -1.34
C SER A 2 -17.03 10.71 -2.01
N LYS A 3 -15.89 11.35 -1.75
CA LYS A 3 -14.59 10.89 -2.24
C LYS A 3 -14.19 9.67 -1.42
N ASN A 4 -14.22 8.49 -2.02
CA ASN A 4 -13.70 7.28 -1.38
C ASN A 4 -12.17 7.41 -1.30
N ILE A 5 -11.62 7.33 -0.09
CA ILE A 5 -10.18 7.36 0.15
C ILE A 5 -9.80 6.01 0.74
N PHE A 6 -8.71 5.45 0.27
CA PHE A 6 -8.24 4.13 0.66
C PHE A 6 -6.85 4.23 1.23
N VAL A 7 -6.61 3.57 2.35
CA VAL A 7 -5.27 3.20 2.80
C VAL A 7 -5.02 1.78 2.31
N TYR A 8 -3.82 1.51 1.79
CA TYR A 8 -3.49 0.23 1.19
C TYR A 8 -2.10 -0.25 1.60
N VAL A 9 -1.93 -1.57 1.49
CA VAL A 9 -0.66 -2.28 1.62
C VAL A 9 -0.39 -3.01 0.32
N LEU A 10 0.79 -2.76 -0.27
CA LEU A 10 1.31 -3.53 -1.38
C LEU A 10 2.42 -4.45 -0.91
N GLY A 11 2.52 -5.63 -1.53
CA GLY A 11 3.60 -6.59 -1.37
C GLY A 11 4.38 -6.80 -2.65
N SER A 12 5.64 -7.17 -2.53
CA SER A 12 6.52 -7.57 -3.64
C SER A 12 7.51 -8.62 -3.16
N GLU A 13 7.58 -9.73 -3.90
CA GLU A 13 8.44 -10.90 -3.60
C GLU A 13 9.56 -11.11 -4.61
N MET A 14 9.92 -10.07 -5.37
CA MET A 14 10.98 -10.15 -6.38
C MET A 14 12.39 -10.42 -5.83
N SER A 15 12.59 -10.54 -4.52
CA SER A 15 13.87 -10.85 -3.89
C SER A 15 13.67 -11.80 -2.71
N THR A 16 14.77 -12.31 -2.13
CA THR A 16 14.77 -13.09 -0.88
C THR A 16 14.09 -12.37 0.30
N ILE A 17 13.84 -11.07 0.18
CA ILE A 17 13.23 -10.24 1.22
C ILE A 17 11.84 -9.80 0.78
N PHE A 18 10.84 -10.13 1.59
CA PHE A 18 9.49 -9.63 1.41
C PHE A 18 9.41 -8.11 1.64
N HIS A 19 9.01 -7.38 0.62
CA HIS A 19 8.88 -5.92 0.69
C HIS A 19 7.42 -5.49 0.75
N THR A 20 7.08 -4.70 1.78
CA THR A 20 5.78 -4.05 1.88
C THR A 20 5.88 -2.55 1.60
N TYR A 21 4.87 -1.98 0.95
CA TYR A 21 4.69 -0.54 0.83
C TYR A 21 3.30 -0.14 1.31
N ILE A 22 3.21 0.95 2.09
CA ILE A 22 1.95 1.45 2.64
C ILE A 22 1.76 2.87 2.15
N GLY A 23 0.56 3.16 1.66
CA GLY A 23 0.17 4.47 1.20
C GLY A 23 -1.34 4.66 1.24
N TRP A 24 -1.79 5.82 0.80
CA TRP A 24 -3.21 6.09 0.58
C TRP A 24 -3.46 6.64 -0.83
N THR A 25 -4.70 6.51 -1.30
CA THR A 25 -5.14 6.99 -2.62
C THR A 25 -6.65 7.12 -2.67
N ASN A 26 -7.18 7.84 -3.66
CA ASN A 26 -8.60 7.84 -4.01
C ASN A 26 -8.93 6.81 -5.12
N ASN A 27 -7.94 6.18 -5.73
CA ASN A 27 -8.12 5.18 -6.78
C ASN A 27 -7.03 4.09 -6.69
N LEU A 28 -7.40 2.92 -6.18
CA LEU A 28 -6.47 1.80 -5.94
C LEU A 28 -5.89 1.26 -7.24
N ASP A 29 -6.72 1.02 -8.25
CA ASP A 29 -6.31 0.40 -9.51
C ASP A 29 -5.29 1.28 -10.25
N GLN A 30 -5.59 2.58 -10.37
CA GLN A 30 -4.69 3.53 -10.98
C GLN A 30 -3.38 3.64 -10.20
N ARG A 31 -3.45 3.57 -8.86
CA ARG A 31 -2.26 3.66 -8.01
C ARG A 31 -1.38 2.43 -8.13
N LEU A 32 -1.96 1.23 -8.12
CA LEU A 32 -1.26 -0.04 -8.30
C LEU A 32 -0.58 -0.08 -9.68
N ALA A 33 -1.30 0.30 -10.74
CA ALA A 33 -0.76 0.39 -12.09
C ALA A 33 0.46 1.33 -12.15
N LYS A 34 0.38 2.52 -11.54
CA LYS A 34 1.52 3.47 -11.46
C LYS A 34 2.73 2.88 -10.74
N HIS A 35 2.53 2.14 -9.65
CA HIS A 35 3.62 1.45 -8.95
C HIS A 35 4.30 0.41 -9.85
N ASN A 36 3.51 -0.42 -10.54
CA ASN A 36 4.01 -1.44 -11.47
C ASN A 36 4.67 -0.87 -12.73
N MET A 37 4.32 0.35 -13.14
CA MET A 37 4.99 1.09 -14.20
C MET A 37 6.24 1.85 -13.73
N GLY A 38 6.62 1.80 -12.46
CA GLY A 38 7.76 2.55 -11.91
C GLY A 38 7.53 4.07 -11.76
N GLN A 39 6.31 4.53 -11.99
CA GLN A 39 5.89 5.94 -11.88
C GLN A 39 5.27 6.28 -10.50
N GLY A 40 5.23 5.31 -9.59
CA GLY A 40 4.77 5.49 -8.22
C GLY A 40 5.84 6.13 -7.31
N ALA A 41 5.96 5.61 -6.09
CA ALA A 41 6.97 6.08 -5.14
C ALA A 41 8.38 5.61 -5.53
N ARG A 42 9.40 6.39 -5.15
CA ARG A 42 10.82 6.04 -5.41
C ARG A 42 11.18 4.63 -4.94
N PHE A 43 10.70 4.24 -3.76
CA PHE A 43 10.93 2.91 -3.18
C PHE A 43 10.31 1.77 -4.02
N THR A 44 9.21 2.05 -4.72
CA THR A 44 8.45 1.04 -5.47
C THR A 44 8.99 0.76 -6.86
N ARG A 45 10.01 1.49 -7.33
CA ARG A 45 10.55 1.30 -8.68
C ARG A 45 11.28 -0.04 -8.84
N GLY A 46 11.18 -0.62 -10.03
CA GLY A 46 11.89 -1.85 -10.41
C GLY A 46 11.36 -3.14 -9.77
N ARG A 47 10.15 -3.11 -9.20
CA ARG A 47 9.50 -4.26 -8.55
C ARG A 47 8.08 -4.43 -9.05
N LYS A 48 7.59 -5.67 -9.06
CA LYS A 48 6.17 -5.98 -9.26
C LYS A 48 5.46 -5.99 -7.91
N TRP A 49 4.44 -5.18 -7.82
CA TRP A 49 3.62 -4.98 -6.63
C TRP A 49 2.25 -5.61 -6.82
N GLN A 50 1.76 -6.23 -5.75
CA GLN A 50 0.41 -6.76 -5.63
C GLN A 50 -0.28 -6.09 -4.45
N LEU A 51 -1.59 -5.85 -4.58
CA LEU A 51 -2.41 -5.33 -3.48
C LEU A 51 -2.70 -6.45 -2.50
N LEU A 52 -2.30 -6.27 -1.24
CA LEU A 52 -2.53 -7.27 -0.18
C LEU A 52 -3.66 -6.87 0.76
N TYR A 53 -3.86 -5.58 0.93
CA TYR A 53 -4.85 -5.03 1.84
C TYR A 53 -5.28 -3.64 1.40
N ALA A 54 -6.55 -3.33 1.59
CA ALA A 54 -7.07 -1.97 1.48
C ALA A 54 -8.25 -1.76 2.44
N GLU A 55 -8.32 -0.58 3.03
CA GLU A 55 -9.43 -0.13 3.87
C GLU A 55 -9.86 1.29 3.50
N ARG A 56 -11.15 1.59 3.66
CA ARG A 56 -11.77 2.83 3.17
C ARG A 56 -12.03 3.83 4.29
N TYR A 57 -11.78 5.10 4.01
CA TYR A 57 -11.98 6.25 4.87
C TYR A 57 -12.83 7.32 4.21
N LYS A 58 -13.47 8.15 5.04
CA LYS A 58 -14.32 9.27 4.58
C LYS A 58 -13.49 10.53 4.33
N THR A 59 -12.40 10.71 5.06
CA THR A 59 -11.54 11.90 4.97
C THR A 59 -10.08 11.56 4.73
N GLN A 60 -9.33 12.52 4.18
CA GLN A 60 -7.88 12.36 3.98
C GLN A 60 -7.14 12.34 5.33
N SER A 61 -7.63 13.08 6.32
CA SER A 61 -7.04 13.12 7.66
C SER A 61 -7.07 11.75 8.33
N GLU A 62 -8.23 11.06 8.30
CA GLU A 62 -8.36 9.69 8.81
C GLU A 62 -7.41 8.73 8.08
N ALA A 63 -7.37 8.81 6.74
CA ALA A 63 -6.50 7.96 5.94
C ALA A 63 -5.01 8.19 6.24
N MET A 64 -4.56 9.44 6.38
CA MET A 64 -3.17 9.77 6.71
C MET A 64 -2.80 9.34 8.13
N SER A 65 -3.70 9.55 9.10
CA SER A 65 -3.53 9.05 10.47
C SER A 65 -3.34 7.53 10.46
N ARG A 66 -4.23 6.81 9.77
CA ARG A 66 -4.13 5.35 9.65
C ARG A 66 -2.85 4.90 8.96
N GLU A 67 -2.47 5.53 7.84
CA GLU A 67 -1.23 5.24 7.12
C GLU A 67 -0.02 5.35 8.07
N TRP A 68 0.00 6.39 8.91
CA TRP A 68 1.06 6.58 9.90
C TRP A 68 1.12 5.45 10.94
N HIS A 69 -0.04 4.98 11.43
CA HIS A 69 -0.13 3.84 12.34
C HIS A 69 0.37 2.56 11.68
N LEU A 70 -0.12 2.24 10.47
CA LEU A 70 0.26 1.02 9.75
C LEU A 70 1.75 0.96 9.40
N LYS A 71 2.38 2.10 9.07
CA LYS A 71 3.83 2.16 8.82
C LYS A 71 4.66 1.72 10.02
N ARG A 72 4.15 1.94 11.24
CA ARG A 72 4.80 1.61 12.52
C ARG A 72 4.43 0.24 13.07
N ASP A 73 3.31 -0.31 12.63
CA ASP A 73 2.87 -1.64 13.04
C ASP A 73 3.66 -2.74 12.33
N ARG A 74 4.74 -3.19 12.98
CA ARG A 74 5.60 -4.25 12.45
C ARG A 74 4.92 -5.61 12.43
N ASN A 75 4.02 -5.88 13.37
CA ASN A 75 3.33 -7.17 13.46
C ASN A 75 2.32 -7.31 12.34
N PHE A 76 1.52 -6.26 12.09
CA PHE A 76 0.62 -6.18 10.96
C PHE A 76 1.36 -6.37 9.63
N ARG A 77 2.51 -5.71 9.45
CA ARG A 77 3.30 -5.85 8.20
C ARG A 77 3.88 -7.26 8.02
N LYS A 78 4.32 -7.91 9.10
CA LYS A 78 4.81 -9.30 9.07
C LYS A 78 3.71 -10.32 8.79
N HIS A 79 2.46 -10.03 9.15
CA HIS A 79 1.36 -10.95 8.85
C HIS A 79 1.27 -11.27 7.36
N PHE A 80 1.56 -10.29 6.49
CA PHE A 80 1.50 -10.45 5.05
C PHE A 80 2.66 -11.24 4.43
N SER A 81 3.78 -11.44 5.14
CA SER A 81 4.89 -12.24 4.61
C SER A 81 4.62 -13.75 4.62
N ASN A 82 3.53 -14.19 5.24
CA ASN A 82 3.14 -15.60 5.34
C ASN A 82 1.96 -15.95 4.42
N VAL A 83 1.47 -15.00 3.63
CA VAL A 83 0.19 -15.09 2.90
C VAL A 83 0.40 -15.32 1.39
N ILE A 84 1.65 -15.28 0.91
CA ILE A 84 2.01 -15.40 -0.51
C ILE A 84 3.06 -16.49 -0.67
#